data_AF-A0A3M0CS15-F1
#
_entry.id   AF-A0A3M0CS15-F1
#
_cell.length_a   1.000
_cell.length_b   1.000
_cell.length_c   1.000
_cell.angle_alpha   90.00
_cell.angle_beta   90.00
_cell.angle_gamma   90.00
#
_symmetry.space_group_name_H-M   'P 1'
#
loop_
_entity.id
_entity.type
_entity.pdbx_description
1 polymer ?
#
loop_
_entity_poly.entity_id
_entity_poly.type
_entity_poly.pdbx_seq_one_letter_code
_entity_poly.pdbx_strand_id
1 'polypeptide(L)'
;MPSPREMSSVTDPHDLKTEISQAAEQRDMDTMLRAAEATARRAAVDALRAQSRAQMAGIRRDLKDVYGKRRFVRLRIRDEMRAQLMNLNEDVERLRAQVRHTLESLKAQTADLASERRRRLAETYSGIAEETARRRSETRRMLDHFSQARLDRLQHMSGRLGAYRASLRDSTAAVLDAYRAERARQRATWRAIRGRRTARPVPPAPITMADPLEAPVEALAPLAGDVPLAGDVPLKGDAAGKTAKGTTGGVTRAAT
;
A
#
# COMPACT_ATOMS: atom_id res chain seq x y z
N MET A 1 80.97 136.33 -32.44
CA MET A 1 81.62 135.90 -33.69
C MET A 1 83.13 136.05 -33.51
N PRO A 2 83.96 134.99 -33.63
CA PRO A 2 83.64 133.56 -33.55
C PRO A 2 83.26 133.21 -32.07
N SER A 3 83.63 132.13 -31.35
CA SER A 3 84.38 130.88 -31.62
C SER A 3 83.95 129.76 -30.63
N PRO A 4 84.24 128.46 -30.89
CA PRO A 4 83.79 127.36 -30.02
C PRO A 4 84.91 126.53 -29.32
N ARG A 5 84.59 126.03 -28.11
CA ARG A 5 85.19 124.89 -27.36
C ARG A 5 86.69 125.03 -26.99
N GLU A 6 87.08 125.37 -25.76
CA GLU A 6 86.82 124.74 -24.43
C GLU A 6 87.54 123.40 -24.19
N MET A 7 87.96 123.20 -22.93
CA MET A 7 88.45 121.95 -22.33
C MET A 7 89.73 121.32 -22.91
N SER A 8 90.79 122.12 -23.03
CA SER A 8 92.18 121.62 -22.88
C SER A 8 92.66 121.86 -21.43
N SER A 9 91.94 121.31 -20.45
CA SER A 9 92.47 121.19 -19.09
C SER A 9 93.69 120.27 -19.14
N VAL A 10 94.85 120.79 -18.75
CA VAL A 10 96.05 119.97 -18.56
C VAL A 10 95.76 119.02 -17.41
N THR A 11 95.42 117.77 -17.73
CA THR A 11 95.40 116.68 -16.74
C THR A 11 96.84 116.46 -16.28
N ASP A 12 97.08 116.61 -14.99
CA ASP A 12 98.42 116.44 -14.44
C ASP A 12 98.91 115.00 -14.73
N PRO A 13 100.22 114.78 -14.97
CA PRO A 13 100.77 113.44 -15.14
C PRO A 13 100.72 112.59 -13.85
N HIS A 14 100.18 113.16 -12.77
CA HIS A 14 99.74 112.44 -11.57
C HIS A 14 98.28 111.94 -11.67
N ASP A 15 97.36 112.73 -12.25
CA ASP A 15 95.95 112.34 -12.41
C ASP A 15 95.78 111.22 -13.45
N LEU A 16 96.50 111.30 -14.57
CA LEU A 16 96.51 110.19 -15.53
C LEU A 16 97.06 108.88 -14.92
N LYS A 17 97.92 108.96 -13.90
CA LYS A 17 98.39 107.77 -13.15
C LYS A 17 97.35 107.25 -12.17
N THR A 18 96.60 108.12 -11.49
CA THR A 18 95.53 107.69 -10.59
C THR A 18 94.34 107.13 -11.36
N GLU A 19 93.96 107.72 -12.50
CA GLU A 19 92.94 107.16 -13.42
C GLU A 19 93.37 105.79 -13.96
N ILE A 20 94.64 105.62 -14.39
CA ILE A 20 95.13 104.32 -14.87
C ILE A 20 95.18 103.29 -13.72
N SER A 21 95.51 103.67 -12.48
CA SER A 21 95.45 102.79 -11.31
C SER A 21 94.02 102.36 -11.01
N GLN A 22 93.09 103.32 -10.94
CA GLN A 22 91.66 103.05 -10.70
C GLN A 22 91.05 102.19 -11.80
N ALA A 23 91.42 102.41 -13.07
CA ALA A 23 90.98 101.59 -14.19
C ALA A 23 91.61 100.18 -14.20
N ALA A 24 92.79 99.99 -13.61
CA ALA A 24 93.38 98.67 -13.36
C ALA A 24 92.66 97.95 -12.22
N GLU A 25 92.50 98.60 -11.06
CA GLU A 25 91.76 98.09 -9.90
C GLU A 25 90.32 97.73 -10.26
N GLN A 26 89.65 98.54 -11.08
CA GLN A 26 88.31 98.24 -11.58
C GLN A 26 88.29 97.04 -12.54
N ARG A 27 89.32 96.83 -13.38
CA ARG A 27 89.45 95.62 -14.21
C ARG A 27 89.72 94.36 -13.39
N ASP A 28 90.50 94.48 -12.32
CA ASP A 28 90.77 93.37 -11.39
C ASP A 28 89.50 93.05 -10.58
N MET A 29 88.74 94.05 -10.12
CA MET A 29 87.41 93.85 -9.53
C MET A 29 86.40 93.25 -10.52
N ASP A 30 86.40 93.68 -11.77
CA ASP A 30 85.56 93.14 -12.85
C ASP A 30 85.88 91.67 -13.14
N THR A 31 87.16 91.29 -13.14
CA THR A 31 87.59 89.91 -13.37
C THR A 31 87.37 89.04 -12.14
N MET A 32 87.53 89.56 -10.92
CA MET A 32 87.08 88.92 -9.67
C MET A 32 85.57 88.67 -9.68
N LEU A 33 84.74 89.65 -10.08
CA LEU A 33 83.29 89.50 -10.21
C LEU A 33 82.91 88.47 -11.27
N ARG A 34 83.53 88.51 -12.46
CA ARG A 34 83.30 87.50 -13.51
C ARG A 34 83.76 86.10 -13.09
N ALA A 35 84.82 85.99 -12.29
CA ALA A 35 85.28 84.73 -11.72
C ALA A 35 84.29 84.21 -10.65
N ALA A 36 83.76 85.09 -9.79
CA ALA A 36 82.72 84.75 -8.81
C ALA A 36 81.40 84.34 -9.47
N GLU A 37 80.99 85.02 -10.54
CA GLU A 37 79.87 84.58 -11.38
C GLU A 37 80.15 83.22 -12.03
N ALA A 38 81.37 82.98 -12.53
CA ALA A 38 81.72 81.71 -13.15
C ALA A 38 81.73 80.55 -12.13
N THR A 39 82.17 80.77 -10.89
CA THR A 39 82.08 79.76 -9.82
C THR A 39 80.65 79.55 -9.35
N ALA A 40 79.84 80.60 -9.21
CA ALA A 40 78.42 80.49 -8.89
C ALA A 40 77.63 79.73 -9.98
N ARG A 41 77.86 80.02 -11.27
CA ARG A 41 77.26 79.31 -12.41
C ARG A 41 77.68 77.83 -12.44
N ARG A 42 78.95 77.51 -12.13
CA ARG A 42 79.43 76.12 -11.98
C ARG A 42 78.72 75.41 -10.83
N ALA A 43 78.65 76.03 -9.65
CA ALA A 43 77.97 75.48 -8.48
C ALA A 43 76.47 75.22 -8.74
N ALA A 44 75.78 76.12 -9.44
CA ALA A 44 74.38 75.93 -9.82
C ALA A 44 74.18 74.74 -10.78
N VAL A 45 75.08 74.58 -11.77
CA VAL A 45 75.06 73.43 -12.69
C VAL A 45 75.35 72.11 -11.96
N ASP A 46 76.29 72.10 -11.00
CA ASP A 46 76.59 70.90 -10.22
C ASP A 46 75.51 70.56 -9.18
N ALA A 47 74.82 71.57 -8.63
CA ALA A 47 73.60 71.37 -7.84
C ALA A 47 72.46 70.74 -8.67
N LEU A 48 72.22 71.23 -9.90
CA LEU A 48 71.26 70.62 -10.83
C LEU A 48 71.63 69.17 -11.19
N ARG A 49 72.92 68.89 -11.43
CA ARG A 49 73.43 67.52 -11.64
C ARG A 49 73.22 66.63 -10.41
N ALA A 50 73.44 67.14 -9.20
CA ALA A 50 73.20 66.41 -7.96
C ALA A 50 71.70 66.11 -7.76
N GLN A 51 70.83 67.09 -8.00
CA GLN A 51 69.37 66.95 -7.94
C GLN A 51 68.86 65.90 -8.94
N SER A 52 69.33 65.96 -10.20
CA SER A 52 68.97 64.97 -11.24
C SER A 52 69.43 63.55 -10.88
N ARG A 53 70.66 63.40 -10.34
CA ARG A 53 71.16 62.11 -9.82
C ARG A 53 70.28 61.59 -8.67
N ALA A 54 69.90 62.45 -7.74
CA ALA A 54 69.04 62.10 -6.60
C ALA A 54 67.62 61.69 -7.06
N GLN A 55 67.02 62.41 -8.01
CA GLN A 55 65.74 62.05 -8.62
C GLN A 55 65.81 60.69 -9.33
N MET A 56 66.85 60.45 -10.14
CA MET A 56 67.05 59.15 -10.79
C MET A 56 67.31 58.01 -9.78
N ALA A 57 67.94 58.29 -8.64
CA ALA A 57 68.09 57.34 -7.55
C ALA A 57 66.80 57.11 -6.75
N GLY A 58 65.87 58.09 -6.73
CA GLY A 58 64.48 57.92 -6.29
C GLY A 58 63.73 56.99 -7.23
N ILE A 59 63.58 57.40 -8.50
CA ILE A 59 62.85 56.67 -9.54
C ILE A 59 63.30 55.20 -9.63
N ARG A 60 64.61 54.90 -9.55
CA ARG A 60 65.11 53.51 -9.56
C ARG A 60 64.66 52.67 -8.34
N ARG A 61 64.50 53.28 -7.17
CA ARG A 61 63.95 52.63 -5.97
C ARG A 61 62.44 52.44 -6.11
N ASP A 62 61.71 53.49 -6.51
CA ASP A 62 60.26 53.44 -6.68
C ASP A 62 59.86 52.37 -7.73
N LEU A 63 60.61 52.30 -8.84
CA LEU A 63 60.42 51.27 -9.87
C LEU A 63 60.66 49.85 -9.30
N LYS A 64 61.74 49.66 -8.52
CA LYS A 64 62.06 48.38 -7.87
C LYS A 64 60.96 47.95 -6.89
N ASP A 65 60.44 48.88 -6.11
CA ASP A 65 59.36 48.64 -5.14
C ASP A 65 58.02 48.34 -5.85
N VAL A 66 57.70 49.05 -6.94
CA VAL A 66 56.54 48.74 -7.79
C VAL A 66 56.68 47.36 -8.43
N TYR A 67 57.87 46.97 -8.93
CA TYR A 67 58.12 45.61 -9.42
C TYR A 67 58.01 44.57 -8.31
N GLY A 68 58.48 44.86 -7.09
CA GLY A 68 58.32 44.02 -5.91
C GLY A 68 56.84 43.80 -5.56
N LYS A 69 56.08 44.88 -5.38
CA LYS A 69 54.63 44.86 -5.11
C LYS A 69 53.86 44.13 -6.22
N ARG A 70 54.14 44.41 -7.49
CA ARG A 70 53.54 43.72 -8.66
C ARG A 70 53.94 42.24 -8.77
N ARG A 71 55.12 41.84 -8.25
CA ARG A 71 55.50 40.41 -8.15
C ARG A 71 54.74 39.72 -7.01
N PHE A 72 54.68 40.35 -5.84
CA PHE A 72 53.98 39.84 -4.67
C PHE A 72 52.47 39.65 -4.92
N VAL A 73 51.78 40.66 -5.46
CA VAL A 73 50.35 40.59 -5.77
C VAL A 73 50.05 39.48 -6.80
N ARG A 74 50.88 39.32 -7.84
CA ARG A 74 50.71 38.23 -8.83
C ARG A 74 51.00 36.84 -8.26
N LEU A 75 51.92 36.71 -7.30
CA LEU A 75 52.12 35.48 -6.54
C LEU A 75 50.86 35.16 -5.74
N ARG A 76 50.47 36.08 -4.84
CA ARG A 76 49.31 35.92 -3.96
C ARG A 76 48.04 35.55 -4.74
N ILE A 77 47.66 36.31 -5.78
CA ILE A 77 46.46 36.01 -6.57
C ILE A 77 46.50 34.60 -7.17
N ARG A 78 47.66 34.19 -7.72
CA ARG A 78 47.81 32.83 -8.29
C ARG A 78 47.65 31.75 -7.23
N ASP A 79 48.24 31.94 -6.06
CA ASP A 79 48.27 30.92 -5.01
C ASP A 79 46.91 30.87 -4.26
N GLU A 80 46.22 32.00 -4.15
CA GLU A 80 44.84 32.15 -3.65
C GLU A 80 43.83 31.52 -4.64
N MET A 81 43.97 31.74 -5.95
CA MET A 81 43.18 31.04 -6.98
C MET A 81 43.44 29.53 -7.02
N ARG A 82 44.68 29.09 -6.77
CA ARG A 82 45.01 27.64 -6.66
C ARG A 82 44.32 26.99 -5.47
N ALA A 83 44.33 27.64 -4.31
CA ALA A 83 43.60 27.17 -3.12
C ALA A 83 42.09 27.09 -3.38
N GLN A 84 41.50 28.12 -4.02
CA GLN A 84 40.09 28.10 -4.42
C GLN A 84 39.75 26.95 -5.37
N LEU A 85 40.60 26.68 -6.37
CA LEU A 85 40.41 25.56 -7.31
C LEU A 85 40.57 24.19 -6.63
N MET A 86 41.48 24.05 -5.67
CA MET A 86 41.64 22.82 -4.87
C MET A 86 40.40 22.57 -4.00
N ASN A 87 39.95 23.57 -3.23
CA ASN A 87 38.76 23.46 -2.39
C ASN A 87 37.51 23.12 -3.21
N LEU A 88 37.30 23.81 -4.34
CA LEU A 88 36.17 23.52 -5.23
C LEU A 88 36.23 22.10 -5.80
N ASN A 89 37.41 21.58 -6.12
CA ASN A 89 37.57 20.22 -6.61
C ASN A 89 37.34 19.16 -5.50
N GLU A 90 37.75 19.44 -4.26
CA GLU A 90 37.38 18.61 -3.10
C GLU A 90 35.87 18.59 -2.88
N ASP A 91 35.19 19.75 -2.93
CA ASP A 91 33.74 19.84 -2.73
C ASP A 91 32.96 19.15 -3.87
N VAL A 92 33.46 19.22 -5.12
CA VAL A 92 32.92 18.45 -6.24
C VAL A 92 33.06 16.94 -6.01
N GLU A 93 34.19 16.44 -5.49
CA GLU A 93 34.32 15.01 -5.15
C GLU A 93 33.50 14.60 -3.91
N ARG A 94 33.37 15.46 -2.89
CA ARG A 94 32.45 15.25 -1.75
C ARG A 94 31.01 15.10 -2.25
N LEU A 95 30.54 16.00 -3.12
CA LEU A 95 29.21 15.94 -3.73
C LEU A 95 29.05 14.69 -4.62
N ARG A 96 30.06 14.32 -5.42
CA ARG A 96 30.04 13.08 -6.22
C ARG A 96 29.92 11.84 -5.34
N ALA A 97 30.65 11.77 -4.23
CA ALA A 97 30.57 10.67 -3.27
C ALA A 97 29.18 10.60 -2.59
N GLN A 98 28.65 11.75 -2.13
CA GLN A 98 27.32 11.83 -1.53
C GLN A 98 26.22 11.39 -2.50
N VAL A 99 26.27 11.84 -3.77
CA VAL A 99 25.29 11.46 -4.80
C VAL A 99 25.38 9.98 -5.17
N ARG A 100 26.59 9.39 -5.24
CA ARG A 100 26.74 7.93 -5.41
C ARG A 100 26.09 7.17 -4.25
N HIS A 101 26.40 7.54 -3.01
CA HIS A 101 25.86 6.91 -1.81
C HIS A 101 24.33 7.00 -1.71
N THR A 102 23.73 8.16 -2.00
CA THR A 102 22.26 8.29 -1.98
C THR A 102 21.60 7.52 -3.11
N LEU A 103 22.17 7.48 -4.31
CA LEU A 103 21.68 6.64 -5.41
C LEU A 103 21.79 5.14 -5.11
N GLU A 104 22.84 4.69 -4.44
CA GLU A 104 23.02 3.30 -4.01
C GLU A 104 22.05 2.92 -2.89
N SER A 105 21.86 3.82 -1.90
CA SER A 105 20.87 3.64 -0.83
C SER A 105 19.44 3.57 -1.37
N LEU A 106 19.06 4.45 -2.31
CA LEU A 106 17.75 4.42 -2.97
C LEU A 106 17.55 3.16 -3.83
N LYS A 107 18.60 2.64 -4.49
CA LYS A 107 18.54 1.36 -5.22
C LYS A 107 18.31 0.18 -4.28
N ALA A 108 18.96 0.15 -3.12
CA ALA A 108 18.72 -0.88 -2.10
C ALA A 108 17.27 -0.80 -1.59
N GLN A 109 16.83 0.37 -1.10
CA GLN A 109 15.47 0.58 -0.58
C GLN A 109 14.38 0.22 -1.61
N THR A 110 14.57 0.54 -2.89
CA THR A 110 13.59 0.19 -3.93
C THR A 110 13.60 -1.29 -4.29
N ALA A 111 14.73 -1.98 -4.20
CA ALA A 111 14.81 -3.44 -4.31
C ALA A 111 14.15 -4.14 -3.12
N ASP A 112 14.40 -3.66 -1.90
CA ASP A 112 13.83 -4.19 -0.66
C ASP A 112 12.30 -4.05 -0.66
N LEU A 113 11.77 -2.85 -0.95
CA LEU A 113 10.33 -2.60 -1.08
C LEU A 113 9.68 -3.44 -2.20
N ALA A 114 10.39 -3.70 -3.30
CA ALA A 114 9.91 -4.59 -4.35
C ALA A 114 9.88 -6.06 -3.89
N SER A 115 10.86 -6.50 -3.08
CA SER A 115 10.88 -7.84 -2.50
C SER A 115 9.76 -8.02 -1.47
N GLU A 116 9.54 -7.05 -0.59
CA GLU A 116 8.44 -7.03 0.36
C GLU A 116 7.09 -7.06 -0.33
N ARG A 117 6.88 -6.23 -1.37
CA ARG A 117 5.62 -6.21 -2.12
C ARG A 117 5.33 -7.55 -2.77
N ARG A 118 6.35 -8.22 -3.34
CA ARG A 118 6.22 -9.58 -3.90
C ARG A 118 5.86 -10.59 -2.80
N ARG A 119 6.53 -10.53 -1.65
CA ARG A 119 6.27 -11.40 -0.50
C ARG A 119 4.86 -11.24 0.06
N ARG A 120 4.44 -10.01 0.36
CA ARG A 120 3.08 -9.72 0.87
C ARG A 120 2.00 -10.18 -0.11
N LEU A 121 2.22 -10.01 -1.43
CA LEU A 121 1.30 -10.53 -2.46
C LEU A 121 1.25 -12.06 -2.44
N ALA A 122 2.39 -12.75 -2.38
CA ALA A 122 2.43 -14.21 -2.28
C ALA A 122 1.69 -14.72 -1.02
N GLU A 123 1.90 -14.08 0.13
CA GLU A 123 1.21 -14.37 1.39
C GLU A 123 -0.32 -14.16 1.29
N THR A 124 -0.79 -13.12 0.59
CA THR A 124 -2.24 -12.96 0.31
C THR A 124 -2.79 -14.01 -0.65
N TYR A 125 -2.06 -14.38 -1.70
CA TYR A 125 -2.51 -15.41 -2.65
C TYR A 125 -2.53 -16.81 -2.03
N SER A 126 -1.55 -17.15 -1.17
CA SER A 126 -1.58 -18.41 -0.42
C SER A 126 -2.74 -18.44 0.59
N GLY A 127 -3.01 -17.34 1.29
CA GLY A 127 -4.16 -17.22 2.19
C GLY A 127 -5.51 -17.45 1.47
N ILE A 128 -5.70 -16.86 0.30
CA ILE A 128 -6.91 -17.06 -0.53
C ILE A 128 -6.98 -18.50 -1.08
N ALA A 129 -5.84 -19.08 -1.48
CA ALA A 129 -5.79 -20.48 -1.94
C ALA A 129 -6.15 -21.47 -0.81
N GLU A 130 -5.64 -21.24 0.40
CA GLU A 130 -6.00 -22.01 1.58
C GLU A 130 -7.47 -21.84 1.95
N GLU A 131 -8.00 -20.61 2.00
CA GLU A 131 -9.39 -20.38 2.37
C GLU A 131 -10.36 -21.01 1.36
N THR A 132 -10.08 -20.88 0.06
CA THR A 132 -10.89 -21.54 -0.97
C THR A 132 -10.78 -23.06 -0.92
N ALA A 133 -9.63 -23.64 -0.54
CA ALA A 133 -9.49 -25.06 -0.27
C ALA A 133 -10.28 -25.51 0.97
N ARG A 134 -10.24 -24.75 2.07
CA ARG A 134 -11.00 -25.01 3.31
C ARG A 134 -12.50 -24.99 3.03
N ARG A 135 -13.01 -23.92 2.42
CA ARG A 135 -14.43 -23.77 2.00
C ARG A 135 -14.89 -24.89 1.06
N ARG A 136 -14.04 -25.37 0.15
CA ARG A 136 -14.32 -26.55 -0.71
C ARG A 136 -14.38 -27.85 0.08
N SER A 137 -13.55 -28.02 1.11
CA SER A 137 -13.58 -29.20 1.98
C SER A 137 -14.84 -29.21 2.87
N GLU A 138 -15.27 -28.05 3.35
CA GLU A 138 -16.47 -27.87 4.17
C GLU A 138 -17.76 -28.13 3.37
N THR A 139 -17.89 -27.54 2.18
CA THR A 139 -19.04 -27.81 1.31
C THR A 139 -19.11 -29.27 0.88
N ARG A 140 -17.97 -29.92 0.62
CA ARG A 140 -17.94 -31.37 0.37
C ARG A 140 -18.43 -32.17 1.58
N ARG A 141 -17.91 -31.92 2.78
CA ARG A 141 -18.36 -32.59 4.03
C ARG A 141 -19.86 -32.41 4.27
N MET A 142 -20.42 -31.23 4.00
CA MET A 142 -21.86 -30.98 4.11
C MET A 142 -22.66 -31.81 3.08
N LEU A 143 -22.22 -31.87 1.83
CA LEU A 143 -22.86 -32.69 0.79
C LEU A 143 -22.78 -34.19 1.12
N ASP A 144 -21.63 -34.67 1.58
CA ASP A 144 -21.43 -36.05 2.01
C ASP A 144 -22.42 -36.39 3.15
N HIS A 145 -22.52 -35.54 4.18
CA HIS A 145 -23.46 -35.69 5.29
C HIS A 145 -24.94 -35.66 4.85
N PHE A 146 -25.33 -34.72 3.96
CA PHE A 146 -26.70 -34.69 3.42
C PHE A 146 -27.02 -35.94 2.57
N SER A 147 -26.04 -36.51 1.87
CA SER A 147 -26.21 -37.75 1.11
C SER A 147 -26.44 -38.96 2.02
N GLN A 148 -25.64 -39.09 3.09
CA GLN A 148 -25.76 -40.13 4.11
C GLN A 148 -27.12 -40.03 4.81
N ALA A 149 -27.45 -38.85 5.36
CA ALA A 149 -28.73 -38.63 6.01
C ALA A 149 -29.95 -38.82 5.08
N ARG A 150 -29.78 -38.77 3.74
CA ARG A 150 -30.83 -39.14 2.77
C ARG A 150 -30.91 -40.66 2.57
N LEU A 151 -29.78 -41.34 2.46
CA LEU A 151 -29.70 -42.80 2.38
C LEU A 151 -30.28 -43.46 3.63
N ASP A 152 -29.92 -43.00 4.82
CA ASP A 152 -30.41 -43.53 6.10
C ASP A 152 -31.94 -43.44 6.21
N ARG A 153 -32.52 -42.30 5.77
CA ARG A 153 -33.99 -42.13 5.72
C ARG A 153 -34.65 -43.07 4.71
N LEU A 154 -34.04 -43.31 3.55
CA LEU A 154 -34.55 -44.27 2.56
C LEU A 154 -34.45 -45.72 3.06
N GLN A 155 -33.36 -46.09 3.73
CA GLN A 155 -33.20 -47.41 4.36
C GLN A 155 -34.23 -47.60 5.48
N HIS A 156 -34.43 -46.61 6.35
CA HIS A 156 -35.44 -46.64 7.40
C HIS A 156 -36.88 -46.75 6.84
N MET A 157 -37.21 -46.00 5.79
CA MET A 157 -38.48 -46.13 5.08
C MET A 157 -38.66 -47.54 4.48
N SER A 158 -37.63 -48.07 3.81
CA SER A 158 -37.65 -49.42 3.24
C SER A 158 -37.84 -50.49 4.32
N GLY A 159 -37.16 -50.36 5.47
CA GLY A 159 -37.33 -51.25 6.63
C GLY A 159 -38.76 -51.20 7.18
N ARG A 160 -39.34 -50.00 7.34
CA ARG A 160 -40.74 -49.83 7.78
C ARG A 160 -41.75 -50.44 6.80
N LEU A 161 -41.56 -50.26 5.49
CA LEU A 161 -42.41 -50.87 4.47
C LEU A 161 -42.26 -52.40 4.44
N GLY A 162 -41.05 -52.92 4.64
CA GLY A 162 -40.79 -54.35 4.80
C GLY A 162 -41.49 -54.95 6.02
N ALA A 163 -41.38 -54.29 7.19
CA ALA A 163 -42.07 -54.71 8.41
C ALA A 163 -43.60 -54.65 8.28
N TYR A 164 -44.14 -53.61 7.64
CA TYR A 164 -45.58 -53.52 7.35
C TYR A 164 -46.04 -54.65 6.41
N ARG A 165 -45.27 -54.96 5.37
CA ARG A 165 -45.55 -56.09 4.46
C ARG A 165 -45.47 -57.46 5.16
N ALA A 166 -44.58 -57.62 6.14
CA ALA A 166 -44.54 -58.81 6.99
C ALA A 166 -45.81 -58.91 7.86
N SER A 167 -46.14 -57.86 8.61
CA SER A 167 -47.36 -57.79 9.43
C SER A 167 -48.65 -58.06 8.65
N LEU A 168 -48.75 -57.58 7.40
CA LEU A 168 -49.86 -57.93 6.50
C LEU A 168 -49.88 -59.42 6.09
N ARG A 169 -48.73 -60.06 5.89
CA ARG A 169 -48.64 -61.50 5.63
C ARG A 169 -49.06 -62.30 6.87
N ASP A 170 -48.58 -61.89 8.04
CA ASP A 170 -48.79 -62.64 9.28
C ASP A 170 -50.24 -62.54 9.75
N SER A 171 -50.86 -61.36 9.62
CA SER A 171 -52.30 -61.17 9.87
C SER A 171 -53.19 -61.90 8.85
N THR A 172 -52.86 -61.90 7.56
CA THR A 172 -53.62 -62.69 6.56
C THR A 172 -53.47 -64.19 6.75
N ALA A 173 -52.29 -64.68 7.17
CA ALA A 173 -52.11 -66.07 7.58
C ALA A 173 -52.97 -66.42 8.80
N ALA A 174 -52.96 -65.59 9.85
CA ALA A 174 -53.77 -65.80 11.04
C ALA A 174 -55.28 -65.83 10.76
N VAL A 175 -55.78 -64.96 9.86
CA VAL A 175 -57.19 -64.98 9.41
C VAL A 175 -57.52 -66.26 8.64
N LEU A 176 -56.64 -66.73 7.77
CA LEU A 176 -56.83 -67.99 7.03
C LEU A 176 -56.81 -69.20 7.97
N ASP A 177 -55.94 -69.22 8.98
CA ASP A 177 -55.88 -70.31 9.96
C ASP A 177 -57.05 -70.29 10.94
N ALA A 178 -57.54 -69.11 11.34
CA ALA A 178 -58.80 -68.98 12.07
C ALA A 178 -59.99 -69.52 11.23
N TYR A 179 -60.07 -69.19 9.94
CA TYR A 179 -61.11 -69.73 9.04
C TYR A 179 -61.00 -71.25 8.85
N ARG A 180 -59.77 -71.79 8.72
CA ARG A 180 -59.52 -73.24 8.65
C ARG A 180 -59.94 -73.94 9.94
N ALA A 181 -59.63 -73.37 11.11
CA ALA A 181 -60.03 -73.89 12.42
C ALA A 181 -61.55 -73.87 12.59
N GLU A 182 -62.23 -72.81 12.16
CA GLU A 182 -63.70 -72.72 12.24
C GLU A 182 -64.39 -73.69 11.26
N ARG A 183 -63.88 -73.83 10.03
CA ARG A 183 -64.28 -74.91 9.11
C ARG A 183 -64.08 -76.30 9.72
N ALA A 184 -63.02 -76.51 10.52
CA ALA A 184 -62.77 -77.78 11.20
C ALA A 184 -63.76 -78.02 12.37
N ARG A 185 -64.05 -76.99 13.18
CA ARG A 185 -65.10 -77.03 14.22
C ARG A 185 -66.46 -77.35 13.63
N GLN A 186 -66.88 -76.64 12.59
CA GLN A 186 -68.14 -76.91 11.87
C GLN A 186 -68.19 -78.33 11.29
N ARG A 187 -67.08 -78.85 10.75
CA ARG A 187 -67.00 -80.26 10.31
C ARG A 187 -67.12 -81.24 11.49
N ALA A 188 -66.56 -80.92 12.66
CA ALA A 188 -66.68 -81.74 13.86
C ALA A 188 -68.10 -81.74 14.43
N THR A 189 -68.78 -80.59 14.51
CA THR A 189 -70.19 -80.52 14.95
C THR A 189 -71.12 -81.22 13.97
N TRP A 190 -70.92 -81.08 12.65
CA TRP A 190 -71.67 -81.85 11.65
C TRP A 190 -71.45 -83.36 11.75
N ARG A 191 -70.23 -83.83 12.05
CA ARG A 191 -69.95 -85.25 12.34
C ARG A 191 -70.69 -85.71 13.60
N ALA A 192 -70.66 -84.92 14.68
CA ALA A 192 -71.35 -85.25 15.93
C ALA A 192 -72.89 -85.30 15.76
N ILE A 193 -73.47 -84.35 15.01
CA ILE A 193 -74.90 -84.36 14.67
C ILE A 193 -75.25 -85.60 13.83
N ARG A 194 -74.42 -85.95 12.84
CA ARG A 194 -74.63 -87.16 12.02
C ARG A 194 -74.54 -88.43 12.88
N GLY A 195 -73.56 -88.53 13.77
CA GLY A 195 -73.40 -89.63 14.73
C GLY A 195 -74.61 -89.78 15.66
N ARG A 196 -75.15 -88.67 16.19
CA ARG A 196 -76.41 -88.68 16.97
C ARG A 196 -77.62 -89.13 16.16
N ARG A 197 -77.68 -88.82 14.85
CA ARG A 197 -78.75 -89.31 13.96
C ARG A 197 -78.63 -90.82 13.68
N THR A 198 -77.41 -91.36 13.51
CA THR A 198 -77.19 -92.80 13.35
C THR A 198 -77.32 -93.60 14.65
N ALA A 199 -77.21 -92.95 15.81
CA ALA A 199 -77.43 -93.54 17.13
C ALA A 199 -78.88 -93.40 17.64
N ARG A 200 -79.82 -92.89 16.83
CA ARG A 200 -81.24 -92.86 17.18
C ARG A 200 -81.82 -94.27 17.00
N PRO A 201 -82.40 -94.91 18.03
CA PRO A 201 -83.06 -96.20 17.85
C PRO A 201 -84.23 -96.05 16.86
N VAL A 202 -84.44 -97.10 16.06
CA VAL A 202 -85.52 -97.13 15.05
C VAL A 202 -86.87 -97.13 15.78
N PRO A 203 -87.76 -96.16 15.51
CA PRO A 203 -89.12 -96.22 16.04
C PRO A 203 -89.91 -97.33 15.32
N PRO A 204 -90.67 -98.18 16.03
CA PRO A 204 -91.63 -99.07 15.39
C PRO A 204 -92.77 -98.24 14.77
N ALA A 205 -93.37 -98.79 13.72
CA ALA A 205 -94.53 -98.19 13.03
C ALA A 205 -95.52 -99.30 12.64
N PRO A 206 -96.79 -98.98 12.34
CA PRO A 206 -97.54 -97.75 12.63
C PRO A 206 -98.78 -98.03 13.52
N ILE A 207 -99.42 -96.97 14.04
CA ILE A 207 -100.81 -97.03 14.55
C ILE A 207 -101.61 -95.88 13.92
N THR A 208 -102.88 -96.14 13.62
CA THR A 208 -103.77 -95.31 12.80
C THR A 208 -104.61 -94.31 13.58
N MET A 209 -104.86 -93.15 12.95
CA MET A 209 -105.98 -92.22 13.14
C MET A 209 -106.29 -91.71 14.57
N ALA A 210 -105.99 -90.42 14.80
CA ALA A 210 -107.00 -89.43 15.19
C ALA A 210 -106.52 -88.02 14.82
N ASP A 211 -107.37 -87.28 14.13
CA ASP A 211 -107.33 -85.82 13.91
C ASP A 211 -108.65 -85.26 14.52
N PRO A 212 -108.82 -83.96 14.80
CA PRO A 212 -107.86 -82.85 14.70
C PRO A 212 -107.75 -82.01 15.99
N LEU A 213 -106.95 -80.94 15.96
CA LEU A 213 -107.40 -79.56 16.28
C LEU A 213 -106.27 -78.51 16.14
N GLU A 214 -106.50 -77.56 15.23
CA GLU A 214 -106.09 -76.14 15.20
C GLU A 214 -104.61 -75.68 15.32
N ALA A 215 -104.27 -74.70 14.45
CA ALA A 215 -103.05 -73.89 14.46
C ALA A 215 -103.36 -72.47 15.00
N PRO A 216 -102.42 -71.49 15.16
CA PRO A 216 -101.45 -70.98 14.16
C PRO A 216 -99.98 -71.18 14.61
N VAL A 217 -98.90 -71.04 13.81
CA VAL A 217 -98.54 -70.15 12.67
C VAL A 217 -98.24 -68.69 13.06
N GLU A 218 -97.00 -68.44 13.48
CA GLU A 218 -96.26 -67.16 13.36
C GLU A 218 -94.78 -67.42 13.76
N ALA A 219 -93.73 -66.79 13.21
CA ALA A 219 -93.63 -65.88 12.07
C ALA A 219 -92.28 -66.11 11.33
N LEU A 220 -92.15 -65.59 10.10
CA LEU A 220 -90.91 -65.64 9.30
C LEU A 220 -90.19 -64.30 9.25
N ALA A 221 -88.86 -64.35 9.10
CA ALA A 221 -88.00 -63.27 8.59
C ALA A 221 -87.82 -62.03 9.52
N PRO A 222 -86.85 -61.12 9.26
CA PRO A 222 -85.92 -61.09 8.14
C PRO A 222 -84.41 -61.15 8.48
N LEU A 223 -83.64 -61.33 7.41
CA LEU A 223 -82.18 -61.17 7.38
C LEU A 223 -81.83 -59.70 7.10
N ALA A 224 -81.12 -59.05 8.02
CA ALA A 224 -80.44 -57.76 7.79
C ALA A 224 -79.17 -57.71 8.66
N GLY A 225 -78.02 -57.21 8.22
CA GLY A 225 -77.74 -56.61 6.93
C GLY A 225 -77.86 -55.08 6.92
N ASP A 226 -77.04 -54.41 7.72
CA ASP A 226 -76.16 -53.35 7.20
C ASP A 226 -75.06 -52.95 8.19
N VAL A 227 -73.98 -52.37 7.68
CA VAL A 227 -72.85 -51.82 8.46
C VAL A 227 -72.68 -50.34 8.12
N PRO A 228 -72.97 -49.41 9.04
CA PRO A 228 -72.65 -48.01 8.85
C PRO A 228 -71.17 -47.73 9.16
N LEU A 229 -70.35 -47.54 8.12
CA LEU A 229 -69.13 -46.75 8.24
C LEU A 229 -69.51 -45.26 8.32
N ALA A 230 -69.33 -44.62 9.47
CA ALA A 230 -69.40 -43.16 9.63
C ALA A 230 -68.60 -42.69 10.86
N GLY A 231 -67.27 -42.89 10.82
CA GLY A 231 -66.36 -42.44 11.87
C GLY A 231 -65.95 -40.97 11.72
N ASP A 232 -66.91 -40.05 11.65
CA ASP A 232 -66.64 -38.61 11.49
C ASP A 232 -66.05 -37.99 12.76
N VAL A 233 -64.72 -38.00 12.84
CA VAL A 233 -63.95 -37.21 13.80
C VAL A 233 -63.51 -35.91 13.10
N PRO A 234 -63.86 -34.72 13.63
CA PRO A 234 -63.78 -33.48 12.86
C PRO A 234 -62.35 -32.99 12.60
N LEU A 235 -62.13 -32.45 11.40
CA LEU A 235 -60.97 -31.63 11.08
C LEU A 235 -60.96 -30.37 11.97
N LYS A 236 -60.12 -30.39 13.01
CA LYS A 236 -59.95 -29.28 13.95
C LYS A 236 -58.48 -29.05 14.25
N GLY A 237 -57.85 -28.17 13.47
CA GLY A 237 -56.47 -27.77 13.71
C GLY A 237 -55.71 -27.35 12.46
N ASP A 238 -56.00 -26.16 11.95
CA ASP A 238 -54.93 -25.33 11.40
C ASP A 238 -55.22 -23.85 11.70
N ALA A 239 -54.39 -23.27 12.58
CA ALA A 239 -54.52 -21.90 13.06
C ALA A 239 -53.13 -21.35 13.43
N ALA A 240 -52.98 -20.02 13.33
CA ALA A 240 -51.78 -19.25 13.69
C ALA A 240 -50.53 -19.41 12.78
N GLY A 241 -50.57 -18.75 11.61
CA GLY A 241 -49.41 -18.47 10.75
C GLY A 241 -48.92 -17.01 10.78
N LYS A 242 -48.96 -16.32 11.94
CA LYS A 242 -48.56 -14.90 12.07
C LYS A 242 -47.05 -14.74 12.32
N THR A 243 -46.27 -14.46 11.26
CA THR A 243 -45.04 -13.63 11.32
C THR A 243 -44.93 -12.84 10.01
N ALA A 244 -44.68 -11.54 9.91
CA ALA A 244 -43.94 -10.53 10.68
C ALA A 244 -42.62 -10.10 9.98
N LYS A 245 -42.73 -8.98 9.25
CA LYS A 245 -41.78 -7.85 9.32
C LYS A 245 -40.34 -8.06 8.78
N GLY A 246 -40.20 -8.21 7.45
CA GLY A 246 -38.95 -7.88 6.76
C GLY A 246 -38.78 -6.37 6.60
N THR A 247 -37.91 -5.73 7.39
CA THR A 247 -37.72 -4.26 7.38
C THR A 247 -36.50 -3.87 6.55
N THR A 248 -36.69 -3.45 5.29
CA THR A 248 -35.58 -3.01 4.42
C THR A 248 -35.18 -1.56 4.69
N GLY A 249 -34.42 -1.34 5.77
CA GLY A 249 -33.75 -0.07 6.05
C GLY A 249 -32.53 0.16 5.16
N GLY A 250 -32.74 0.68 3.95
CA GLY A 250 -31.66 1.02 3.00
C GLY A 250 -31.11 2.43 3.24
N VAL A 251 -30.14 2.57 4.17
CA VAL A 251 -29.52 3.86 4.48
C VAL A 251 -28.56 4.32 3.37
N THR A 252 -28.50 5.64 3.19
CA THR A 252 -27.69 6.40 2.22
C THR A 252 -26.31 5.83 1.89
N ARG A 253 -26.01 5.70 0.60
CA ARG A 253 -24.63 5.65 0.09
C ARG A 253 -24.24 7.05 -0.41
N ALA A 254 -23.55 7.81 0.44
CA ALA A 254 -22.81 8.98 -0.04
C ALA A 254 -21.67 8.50 -0.96
N ALA A 255 -21.45 9.21 -2.07
CA ALA A 255 -20.28 9.04 -2.90
C ALA A 255 -19.36 10.25 -2.69
N THR A 256 -18.08 9.98 -2.49
CA THR A 256 -16.95 10.92 -2.60
C THR A 256 -16.28 10.73 -3.95
#